data_AF-A0A9D9VK54-F1
#
_entry.id   AF-A0A9D9VK54-F1
#
_cell.length_a   1.000
_cell.length_b   1.000
_cell.length_c   1.000
_cell.angle_alpha   90.00
_cell.angle_beta   90.00
_cell.angle_gamma   90.00
#
_symmetry.space_group_name_H-M   'P 1'
#
loop_
_entity.id
_entity.type
_entity.pdbx_description
1 polymer ?
#
loop_
_entity_poly.entity_id
_entity_poly.type
_entity_poly.pdbx_seq_one_letter_code
_entity_poly.pdbx_strand_id
1 'polypeptide(L)'
;MNWNKIIECVPNFSEGRDLAKIDQIVAPFRARPGVKLLDYSNDEDHNRLVVTVVGEPQALRDAVIEAIGVAVRVIDLNHHKGQHPRMGAVDVVPFIPIKNTTMKEADALANQVAETVGRLYDLPVFLYEKSATAPHRENLAAVRKGEFEGLVAKFKLPEWIPDFGPIHPHPTAGAVVIGARMPLIAYNINLSTNNLEIATNIAKNIRHSNGGLHYVKAMGVELTERGITQVSINMTDYSRTALYRAFELTRIEARRYGVSIVGSEIIGLVPMEALVDTAAYYLGLENFSMQQVLETHLME
;
A
#
# COMPACT_ATOMS: atom_id res chain seq x y z
N MET A 1 16.10 18.96 0.03
CA MET A 1 16.85 17.76 0.44
C MET A 1 17.79 17.43 -0.69
N ASN A 2 19.10 17.35 -0.47
CA ASN A 2 20.09 17.12 -1.53
C ASN A 2 20.41 15.63 -1.70
N TRP A 3 19.39 14.77 -1.62
CA TRP A 3 19.57 13.32 -1.75
C TRP A 3 19.55 12.93 -3.22
N ASN A 4 20.61 12.25 -3.65
CA ASN A 4 20.72 11.82 -5.04
C ASN A 4 19.73 10.69 -5.35
N LYS A 5 19.64 9.68 -4.47
CA LYS A 5 18.71 8.55 -4.60
C LYS A 5 17.65 8.59 -3.52
N ILE A 6 16.39 8.43 -3.90
CA ILE A 6 15.26 8.43 -2.98
C ILE A 6 14.41 7.19 -3.23
N ILE A 7 14.21 6.41 -2.18
CA ILE A 7 13.22 5.34 -2.12
C ILE A 7 12.16 5.76 -1.12
N GLU A 8 10.89 5.50 -1.44
CA GLU A 8 9.78 5.55 -0.50
C GLU A 8 9.56 4.16 0.10
N CYS A 9 9.25 4.11 1.39
CA CYS A 9 8.73 2.94 2.05
C CYS A 9 7.41 3.28 2.72
N VAL A 10 6.41 2.40 2.56
CA VAL A 10 5.07 2.61 3.12
C VAL A 10 4.69 1.46 4.05
N PRO A 11 5.39 1.25 5.19
CA PRO A 11 5.12 0.12 6.07
C PRO A 11 3.75 0.23 6.73
N ASN A 12 3.13 -0.92 6.91
CA ASN A 12 1.79 -1.07 7.45
C ASN A 12 1.83 -1.89 8.73
N PHE A 13 1.30 -1.33 9.80
CA PHE A 13 1.32 -1.93 11.13
C PHE A 13 -0.09 -2.22 11.63
N SER A 14 -0.25 -3.34 12.33
CA SER A 14 -1.51 -3.77 12.92
C SER A 14 -1.73 -3.11 14.28
N GLU A 15 -1.78 -1.78 14.29
CA GLU A 15 -2.10 -0.94 15.44
C GLU A 15 -2.60 0.40 14.94
N GLY A 16 -3.82 0.81 15.31
CA GLY A 16 -4.43 2.08 14.89
C GLY A 16 -5.03 2.88 16.04
N ARG A 17 -4.96 2.39 17.28
CA ARG A 17 -5.70 2.92 18.44
C ARG A 17 -4.78 3.35 19.58
N ASP A 18 -3.77 2.55 19.90
CA ASP A 18 -2.82 2.87 20.97
C ASP A 18 -1.77 3.86 20.48
N LEU A 19 -2.01 5.14 20.78
CA LEU A 19 -1.12 6.24 20.38
C LEU A 19 0.30 6.10 20.95
N ALA A 20 0.49 5.48 22.11
CA ALA A 20 1.81 5.28 22.70
C ALA A 20 2.62 4.22 21.95
N LYS A 21 1.95 3.18 21.43
CA LYS A 21 2.60 2.20 20.55
C LYS A 21 2.89 2.80 19.18
N ILE A 22 1.94 3.56 18.62
CA ILE A 22 2.13 4.26 17.34
C ILE A 22 3.34 5.18 17.41
N ASP A 23 3.48 5.96 18.48
CA ASP A 23 4.62 6.87 18.66
C ASP A 23 5.95 6.12 18.71
N GLN A 24 6.01 4.99 19.43
CA GLN A 24 7.19 4.12 19.46
C GLN A 24 7.54 3.54 18.07
N ILE A 25 6.54 3.11 17.30
CA ILE A 25 6.73 2.53 15.96
C ILE A 25 7.23 3.58 14.97
N VAL A 26 6.77 4.83 15.10
CA VAL A 26 7.13 5.94 14.20
C VAL A 26 8.45 6.60 14.59
N ALA A 27 8.86 6.50 15.86
CA ALA A 27 10.08 7.12 16.38
C ALA A 27 11.35 6.86 15.54
N PRO A 28 11.63 5.63 15.03
CA PRO A 28 12.82 5.36 14.20
C PRO A 28 12.91 6.18 12.90
N PHE A 29 11.79 6.75 12.44
CA PHE A 29 11.72 7.58 11.23
C PHE A 29 11.85 9.09 11.53
N ARG A 30 11.79 9.50 12.80
CA ARG A 30 11.86 10.91 13.19
C ARG A 30 13.31 11.34 13.41
N ALA A 31 13.64 12.54 12.91
CA ALA A 31 14.94 13.19 13.10
C ALA A 31 16.18 12.32 12.74
N ARG A 32 16.01 11.33 11.86
CA ARG A 32 17.10 10.45 11.43
C ARG A 32 17.78 11.00 10.17
N PRO A 33 19.10 11.20 10.16
CA PRO A 33 19.81 11.59 8.95
C PRO A 33 19.56 10.61 7.80
N GLY A 34 19.28 11.14 6.60
CA GLY A 34 19.00 10.32 5.41
C GLY A 34 17.58 9.73 5.35
N VAL A 35 16.71 10.03 6.31
CA VAL A 35 15.32 9.56 6.36
C VAL A 35 14.38 10.72 6.71
N LYS A 36 13.23 10.77 6.06
CA LYS A 36 12.17 11.74 6.35
C LYS A 36 10.82 11.04 6.39
N LEU A 37 10.22 11.06 7.57
CA LEU A 37 8.79 10.78 7.73
C LEU A 37 7.98 11.87 7.00
N LEU A 38 7.19 11.47 6.00
CA LEU A 38 6.33 12.39 5.25
C LEU A 38 4.94 12.47 5.86
N ASP A 39 4.38 11.33 6.21
CA ASP A 39 3.03 11.21 6.73
C ASP A 39 2.89 9.93 7.55
N TYR A 40 1.90 9.89 8.43
CA TYR A 40 1.37 8.64 8.96
C TYR A 40 -0.11 8.83 9.26
N SER A 41 -0.90 7.81 8.95
CA SER A 41 -2.33 7.78 9.18
C SER A 41 -2.67 6.56 10.01
N ASN A 42 -3.23 6.78 11.20
CA ASN A 42 -3.83 5.73 12.00
C ASN A 42 -5.34 5.70 11.74
N ASP A 43 -5.87 4.51 11.49
CA ASP A 43 -7.30 4.25 11.29
C ASP A 43 -7.78 3.38 12.46
N GLU A 44 -8.64 3.94 13.30
CA GLU A 44 -9.13 3.29 14.51
C GLU A 44 -10.10 2.13 14.19
N ASP A 45 -10.90 2.24 13.13
CA ASP A 45 -11.87 1.24 12.73
C ASP A 45 -11.19 0.02 12.11
N HIS A 46 -10.23 0.27 11.21
CA HIS A 46 -9.40 -0.75 10.61
C HIS A 46 -8.29 -1.25 11.55
N ASN A 47 -8.05 -0.55 12.65
CA ASN A 47 -6.99 -0.79 13.63
C ASN A 47 -5.62 -1.00 12.94
N ARG A 48 -5.26 -0.02 12.12
CA ARG A 48 -4.10 -0.06 11.22
C ARG A 48 -3.41 1.29 11.17
N LEU A 49 -2.08 1.25 11.17
CA LEU A 49 -1.22 2.40 10.96
C LEU A 49 -0.52 2.24 9.61
N VAL A 50 -0.65 3.25 8.76
CA VAL A 50 0.10 3.37 7.51
C VAL A 50 1.10 4.51 7.70
N VAL A 51 2.38 4.21 7.54
CA VAL A 51 3.44 5.21 7.63
C VAL A 51 4.02 5.43 6.26
N THR A 52 4.24 6.68 5.85
CA THR A 52 4.90 7.03 4.59
C THR A 52 6.22 7.71 4.89
N VAL A 53 7.31 7.06 4.51
CA VAL A 53 8.67 7.53 4.78
C VAL A 53 9.50 7.49 3.49
N VAL A 54 10.36 8.48 3.30
CA VAL A 54 11.32 8.51 2.19
C VAL A 54 12.74 8.62 2.73
N GLY A 55 13.71 8.12 1.99
CA GLY A 55 15.10 8.26 2.41
C GLY A 55 16.11 7.75 1.39
N GLU A 56 17.38 7.96 1.72
CA GLU A 56 18.48 7.31 1.03
C GLU A 56 18.42 5.79 1.33
N PRO A 57 18.74 4.91 0.35
CA PRO A 57 18.47 3.47 0.47
C PRO A 57 18.96 2.83 1.79
N GLN A 58 20.21 3.08 2.18
CA GLN A 58 20.80 2.47 3.37
C GLN A 58 20.22 3.02 4.68
N ALA A 59 20.05 4.34 4.77
CA ALA A 59 19.46 4.97 5.96
C ALA A 59 18.00 4.54 6.16
N LEU A 60 17.24 4.46 5.05
CA LEU A 60 15.86 3.98 5.05
C LEU A 60 15.76 2.51 5.48
N ARG A 61 16.64 1.65 4.96
CA ARG A 61 16.73 0.24 5.35
C ARG A 61 16.85 0.08 6.86
N ASP A 62 17.82 0.78 7.45
CA ASP A 62 18.11 0.65 8.88
C ASP A 62 16.94 1.16 9.74
N ALA A 63 16.30 2.25 9.33
CA ALA A 63 15.11 2.77 10.00
C ALA A 63 13.92 1.81 9.94
N VAL A 64 13.69 1.19 8.78
CA VAL A 64 12.60 0.22 8.60
C VAL A 64 12.83 -1.05 9.41
N ILE A 65 14.06 -1.58 9.44
CA ILE A 65 14.42 -2.74 10.28
C ILE A 65 14.18 -2.45 11.76
N GLU A 66 14.55 -1.25 12.22
CA GLU A 66 14.33 -0.83 13.60
C GLU A 66 12.83 -0.71 13.94
N ALA A 67 12.05 -0.05 13.07
CA ALA A 67 10.59 0.08 13.25
C ALA A 67 9.88 -1.29 13.26
N ILE A 68 10.31 -2.23 12.42
CA ILE A 68 9.80 -3.61 12.44
C ILE A 68 10.08 -4.27 13.80
N GLY A 69 11.30 -4.12 14.33
CA GLY A 69 11.66 -4.65 15.65
C GLY A 69 10.85 -4.05 16.79
N VAL A 70 10.55 -2.74 16.73
CA VAL A 70 9.65 -2.10 17.70
C VAL A 70 8.25 -2.69 17.60
N ALA A 71 7.70 -2.81 16.39
CA ALA A 71 6.36 -3.35 16.18
C ALA A 71 6.22 -4.80 16.70
N VAL A 72 7.20 -5.67 16.43
CA VAL A 72 7.23 -7.05 16.96
C VAL A 72 7.17 -7.09 18.48
N ARG A 73 7.79 -6.10 19.16
CA ARG A 73 7.82 -6.04 20.62
C ARG A 73 6.53 -5.50 21.22
N VAL A 74 5.88 -4.52 20.59
CA VAL A 74 4.77 -3.77 21.20
C VAL A 74 3.38 -4.21 20.74
N ILE A 75 3.30 -4.94 19.62
CA ILE A 75 2.05 -5.47 19.08
C ILE A 75 1.94 -6.96 19.38
N ASP A 76 0.78 -7.37 19.89
CA ASP A 76 0.40 -8.77 20.06
C ASP A 76 -0.90 -9.04 19.30
N LEU A 77 -0.78 -9.77 18.19
CA LEU A 77 -1.89 -10.11 17.30
C LEU A 77 -2.92 -11.02 17.95
N ASN A 78 -2.59 -11.75 19.02
CA ASN A 78 -3.56 -12.56 19.76
C ASN A 78 -4.67 -11.70 20.38
N HIS A 79 -4.40 -10.42 20.58
CA HIS A 79 -5.34 -9.43 21.12
C HIS A 79 -5.77 -8.38 20.07
N HIS A 80 -5.25 -8.47 18.84
CA HIS A 80 -5.57 -7.53 17.76
C HIS A 80 -6.87 -7.91 17.05
N LYS A 81 -7.75 -6.93 16.90
CA LYS A 81 -8.94 -7.00 16.04
C LYS A 81 -9.09 -5.69 15.27
N GLY A 82 -9.39 -5.78 13.98
CA GLY A 82 -9.63 -4.65 13.09
C GLY A 82 -10.37 -5.13 11.85
N GLN A 83 -11.03 -4.22 11.13
CA GLN A 83 -11.76 -4.56 9.90
C GLN A 83 -10.82 -4.87 8.72
N HIS A 84 -9.57 -4.41 8.78
CA HIS A 84 -8.61 -4.63 7.70
C HIS A 84 -7.92 -6.01 7.82
N PRO A 85 -7.90 -6.81 6.73
CA PRO A 85 -7.20 -8.09 6.72
C PRO A 85 -5.72 -7.91 7.03
N ARG A 86 -5.21 -8.71 7.98
CA ARG A 86 -3.83 -8.61 8.47
C ARG A 86 -3.27 -9.99 8.78
N MET A 87 -1.99 -10.19 8.53
CA MET A 87 -1.30 -11.43 8.94
C MET A 87 -0.09 -11.20 9.84
N GLY A 88 0.30 -9.93 10.04
CA GLY A 88 1.50 -9.56 10.78
C GLY A 88 1.32 -8.33 11.67
N ALA A 89 2.10 -8.25 12.75
CA ALA A 89 2.26 -7.02 13.52
C ALA A 89 2.77 -5.90 12.60
N VAL A 90 3.67 -6.26 11.69
CA VAL A 90 3.96 -5.56 10.46
C VAL A 90 3.40 -6.38 9.31
N ASP A 91 2.41 -5.85 8.62
CA ASP A 91 1.60 -6.61 7.68
C ASP A 91 2.15 -6.53 6.24
N VAL A 92 2.59 -5.35 5.79
CA VAL A 92 3.36 -5.20 4.53
C VAL A 92 4.36 -4.06 4.61
N VAL A 93 5.51 -4.25 3.96
CA VAL A 93 6.61 -3.29 3.86
C VAL A 93 7.03 -3.14 2.39
N PRO A 94 6.36 -2.25 1.63
CA PRO A 94 6.71 -1.97 0.24
C PRO A 94 7.88 -0.99 0.14
N PHE A 95 8.77 -1.20 -0.84
CA PHE A 95 9.79 -0.25 -1.26
C PHE A 95 9.48 0.24 -2.69
N ILE A 96 9.47 1.55 -2.87
CA ILE A 96 9.04 2.20 -4.11
C ILE A 96 10.17 3.10 -4.62
N PRO A 97 10.65 2.92 -5.86
CA PRO A 97 11.66 3.80 -6.43
C PRO A 97 11.07 5.19 -6.74
N ILE A 98 11.70 6.28 -6.25
CA ILE A 98 11.21 7.66 -6.44
C ILE A 98 12.15 8.52 -7.27
N LYS A 99 13.39 8.78 -6.81
CA LYS A 99 14.37 9.65 -7.52
C LYS A 99 15.67 8.90 -7.77
N ASN A 100 16.14 8.94 -9.02
CA ASN A 100 17.40 8.33 -9.51
C ASN A 100 17.67 6.91 -9.00
N THR A 101 16.60 6.12 -8.87
CA THR A 101 16.66 4.74 -8.41
C THR A 101 15.76 3.88 -9.28
N THR A 102 16.14 2.63 -9.44
CA THR A 102 15.44 1.67 -10.29
C THR A 102 14.60 0.71 -9.45
N MET A 103 13.65 0.03 -10.10
CA MET A 103 12.90 -1.06 -9.47
C MET A 103 13.82 -2.17 -8.96
N LYS A 104 14.90 -2.47 -9.69
CA LYS A 104 15.90 -3.47 -9.30
C LYS A 104 16.62 -3.09 -8.00
N GLU A 105 16.91 -1.81 -7.80
CA GLU A 105 17.54 -1.32 -6.57
C GLU A 105 16.57 -1.34 -5.38
N ALA A 106 15.29 -1.01 -5.60
CA ALA A 106 14.25 -1.14 -4.58
C ALA A 106 14.02 -2.61 -4.19
N ASP A 107 14.02 -3.51 -5.17
CA ASP A 107 13.90 -4.97 -4.96
C ASP A 107 15.10 -5.52 -4.16
N ALA A 108 16.32 -5.12 -4.53
CA ALA A 108 17.51 -5.49 -3.77
C ALA A 108 17.44 -5.01 -2.31
N LEU A 109 16.93 -3.79 -2.07
CA LEU A 109 16.73 -3.26 -0.72
C LEU A 109 15.68 -4.06 0.06
N ALA A 110 14.56 -4.38 -0.58
CA ALA A 110 13.50 -5.21 0.01
C ALA A 110 14.02 -6.59 0.44
N ASN A 111 14.82 -7.25 -0.40
CA ASN A 111 15.47 -8.52 -0.08
C ASN A 111 16.42 -8.40 1.12
N GLN A 112 17.24 -7.35 1.18
CA GLN A 112 18.15 -7.12 2.32
C GLN A 112 17.38 -6.93 3.64
N VAL A 113 16.28 -6.16 3.61
CA VAL A 113 15.43 -5.99 4.79
C VAL A 113 14.80 -7.32 5.17
N ALA A 114 14.22 -8.05 4.20
CA ALA A 114 13.56 -9.34 4.42
C ALA A 114 14.48 -10.37 5.08
N GLU A 115 15.69 -10.56 4.55
CA GLU A 115 16.69 -11.46 5.13
C GLU A 115 17.06 -11.03 6.57
N THR A 116 17.28 -9.72 6.76
CA THR A 116 17.73 -9.19 8.05
C THR A 116 16.66 -9.33 9.13
N VAL A 117 15.40 -8.98 8.84
CA VAL A 117 14.31 -9.07 9.83
C VAL A 117 13.91 -10.51 10.11
N GLY A 118 13.96 -11.38 9.10
CA GLY A 118 13.70 -12.80 9.29
C GLY A 118 14.71 -13.46 10.24
N ARG A 119 15.98 -13.05 10.16
CA ARG A 119 17.04 -13.49 11.06
C ARG A 119 16.99 -12.83 12.44
N LEU A 120 16.81 -11.51 12.52
CA LEU A 120 16.93 -10.76 13.78
C LEU A 120 15.73 -10.93 14.71
N TYR A 121 14.52 -11.07 14.15
CA TYR A 121 13.28 -11.07 14.91
C TYR A 121 12.50 -12.39 14.82
N ASP A 122 13.13 -13.43 14.26
CA ASP A 122 12.52 -14.75 14.04
C ASP A 122 11.15 -14.64 13.32
N LEU A 123 11.10 -13.76 12.33
CA LEU A 123 9.88 -13.46 11.57
C LEU A 123 9.87 -14.24 10.26
N PRO A 124 8.83 -15.02 9.96
CA PRO A 124 8.64 -15.52 8.61
C PRO A 124 8.33 -14.38 7.65
N VAL A 125 9.08 -14.30 6.55
CA VAL A 125 8.96 -13.24 5.54
C VAL A 125 8.55 -13.82 4.20
N PHE A 126 7.53 -13.21 3.58
CA PHE A 126 7.15 -13.48 2.20
C PHE A 126 7.53 -12.30 1.31
N LEU A 127 8.18 -12.58 0.19
CA LEU A 127 8.42 -11.60 -0.85
C LEU A 127 7.23 -11.49 -1.80
N TYR A 128 6.85 -10.28 -2.19
CA TYR A 128 5.69 -10.02 -3.05
C TYR A 128 5.94 -9.00 -4.16
N GLU A 129 4.95 -8.84 -5.05
CA GLU A 129 5.02 -7.97 -6.23
C GLU A 129 6.33 -8.20 -7.02
N LYS A 130 7.16 -7.17 -7.24
CA LYS A 130 8.38 -7.31 -8.04
C LYS A 130 9.48 -8.12 -7.34
N SER A 131 9.34 -8.36 -6.04
CA SER A 131 10.25 -9.21 -5.27
C SER A 131 9.77 -10.66 -5.17
N ALA A 132 8.56 -10.98 -5.65
CA ALA A 132 8.00 -12.32 -5.51
C ALA A 132 8.89 -13.39 -6.15
N THR A 133 9.22 -14.43 -5.38
CA THR A 133 10.01 -15.59 -5.85
C THR A 133 9.17 -16.62 -6.59
N ALA A 134 7.84 -16.49 -6.51
CA ALA A 134 6.89 -17.35 -7.20
C ALA A 134 5.64 -16.56 -7.63
N PRO A 135 5.02 -16.90 -8.79
CA PRO A 135 3.89 -16.13 -9.33
C PRO A 135 2.69 -15.98 -8.39
N HIS A 136 2.39 -16.99 -7.57
CA HIS A 136 1.26 -16.93 -6.62
C HIS A 136 1.49 -15.98 -5.44
N ARG A 137 2.72 -15.48 -5.25
CA ARG A 137 3.07 -14.51 -4.20
C ARG A 137 3.03 -13.06 -4.68
N GLU A 138 2.93 -12.81 -5.99
CA GLU A 138 2.88 -11.44 -6.52
C GLU A 138 1.72 -10.65 -5.91
N ASN A 139 0.55 -11.27 -5.77
CA ASN A 139 -0.64 -10.61 -5.23
C ASN A 139 -0.68 -10.68 -3.69
N LEU A 140 -0.54 -9.51 -3.06
CA LEU A 140 -0.66 -9.35 -1.60
C LEU A 140 -1.91 -10.01 -1.00
N ALA A 141 -3.07 -9.94 -1.65
CA ALA A 141 -4.30 -10.55 -1.15
C ALA A 141 -4.21 -12.09 -1.12
N ALA A 142 -3.47 -12.71 -2.06
CA ALA A 142 -3.21 -14.14 -2.03
C ALA A 142 -2.26 -14.49 -0.87
N VAL A 143 -1.23 -13.67 -0.64
CA VAL A 143 -0.29 -13.83 0.48
C VAL A 143 -0.99 -13.62 1.83
N ARG A 144 -1.98 -12.74 1.93
CA ARG A 144 -2.74 -12.50 3.17
C ARG A 144 -3.94 -13.40 3.38
N LYS A 145 -4.27 -14.26 2.41
CA LYS A 145 -5.45 -15.12 2.52
C LYS A 145 -5.33 -16.03 3.75
N GLY A 146 -6.34 -15.96 4.61
CA GLY A 146 -6.38 -16.66 5.90
C GLY A 146 -5.93 -15.81 7.09
N GLU A 147 -5.38 -14.61 6.86
CA GLU A 147 -4.98 -13.66 7.90
C GLU A 147 -4.00 -14.29 8.92
N PHE A 148 -3.91 -13.72 10.13
CA PHE A 148 -3.07 -14.23 11.21
C PHE A 148 -3.53 -15.63 11.67
N GLU A 149 -4.84 -15.82 11.84
CA GLU A 149 -5.45 -17.04 12.33
C GLU A 149 -5.20 -18.25 11.42
N GLY A 150 -5.07 -18.01 10.11
CA GLY A 150 -4.84 -19.04 9.10
C GLY A 150 -3.38 -19.41 8.87
N LEU A 151 -2.41 -18.68 9.45
CA LEU A 151 -0.99 -18.90 9.16
C LEU A 151 -0.52 -20.31 9.50
N VAL A 152 -0.95 -20.89 10.63
CA VAL A 152 -0.54 -22.24 11.03
C VAL A 152 -0.95 -23.29 9.99
N ALA A 153 -2.14 -23.16 9.40
CA ALA A 153 -2.58 -24.04 8.33
C ALA A 153 -1.83 -23.76 7.02
N LYS A 154 -1.62 -22.47 6.73
CA LYS A 154 -0.92 -22.01 5.53
C LYS A 154 0.51 -22.56 5.43
N PHE A 155 1.27 -22.57 6.53
CA PHE A 155 2.66 -23.02 6.53
C PHE A 155 2.83 -24.53 6.36
N LYS A 156 1.74 -25.32 6.47
CA LYS A 156 1.75 -26.75 6.14
C LYS A 156 1.75 -27.01 4.63
N LEU A 157 1.42 -26.00 3.84
CA LEU A 157 1.36 -26.08 2.39
C LEU A 157 2.73 -25.77 1.79
N PRO A 158 3.32 -26.67 0.96
CA PRO A 158 4.66 -26.50 0.40
C PRO A 158 4.85 -25.18 -0.37
N GLU A 159 3.81 -24.68 -1.02
CA GLU A 159 3.86 -23.45 -1.81
C GLU A 159 3.97 -22.18 -0.94
N TRP A 160 3.71 -22.29 0.37
CA TRP A 160 3.70 -21.18 1.34
C TRP A 160 4.83 -21.26 2.37
N ILE A 161 5.93 -21.93 2.02
CA ILE A 161 7.20 -21.82 2.77
C ILE A 161 7.73 -20.39 2.66
N PRO A 162 7.98 -19.65 3.75
CA PRO A 162 8.53 -18.29 3.70
C PRO A 162 9.84 -18.20 2.90
N ASP A 163 10.09 -17.04 2.30
CA ASP A 163 11.35 -16.76 1.60
C ASP A 163 12.52 -16.62 2.58
N PHE A 164 12.25 -16.05 3.76
CA PHE A 164 13.22 -15.92 4.85
C PHE A 164 12.57 -16.19 6.21
N GLY A 165 13.40 -16.50 7.20
CA GLY A 165 12.96 -16.74 8.58
C GLY A 165 12.41 -18.17 8.81
N PRO A 166 11.78 -18.40 9.97
CA PRO A 166 11.29 -19.73 10.35
C PRO A 166 10.10 -20.19 9.52
N ILE A 167 9.91 -21.51 9.40
CA ILE A 167 8.73 -22.14 8.77
C ILE A 167 7.54 -22.30 9.73
N HIS A 168 7.36 -21.34 10.64
CA HIS A 168 6.19 -21.23 11.50
C HIS A 168 5.88 -19.75 11.79
N PRO A 169 4.62 -19.39 12.05
CA PRO A 169 4.27 -18.00 12.40
C PRO A 169 4.92 -17.60 13.72
N HIS A 170 5.36 -16.33 13.83
CA HIS A 170 5.77 -15.77 15.10
C HIS A 170 4.56 -15.72 16.06
N PRO A 171 4.68 -16.15 17.33
CA PRO A 171 3.53 -16.35 18.22
C PRO A 171 2.63 -15.12 18.41
N THR A 172 3.22 -13.93 18.47
CA THR A 172 2.50 -12.66 18.68
C THR A 172 2.52 -11.74 17.45
N ALA A 173 3.43 -11.97 16.51
CA ALA A 173 3.72 -11.02 15.42
C ALA A 173 3.34 -11.58 14.05
N GLY A 174 3.00 -12.87 13.96
CA GLY A 174 2.54 -13.50 12.73
C GLY A 174 3.64 -13.60 11.68
N ALA A 175 3.36 -13.07 10.49
CA ALA A 175 4.26 -13.09 9.34
C ALA A 175 4.25 -11.73 8.63
N VAL A 176 5.35 -11.37 7.97
CA VAL A 176 5.48 -10.08 7.28
C VAL A 176 5.61 -10.28 5.76
N VAL A 177 4.98 -9.39 4.99
CA VAL A 177 5.17 -9.30 3.54
C VAL A 177 6.10 -8.15 3.21
N ILE A 178 7.16 -8.38 2.44
CA ILE A 178 8.13 -7.34 2.06
C ILE A 178 8.36 -7.38 0.56
N GLY A 179 8.50 -6.25 -0.11
CA GLY A 179 8.81 -6.28 -1.54
C GLY A 179 8.88 -4.92 -2.19
N ALA A 180 9.27 -4.91 -3.46
CA ALA A 180 9.30 -3.71 -4.27
C ALA A 180 8.09 -3.61 -5.20
N ARG A 181 7.59 -2.40 -5.40
CA ARG A 181 6.48 -2.13 -6.32
C ARG A 181 6.51 -0.70 -6.85
N MET A 182 5.72 -0.45 -7.89
CA MET A 182 5.43 0.91 -8.35
C MET A 182 4.61 1.68 -7.30
N PRO A 183 4.63 3.02 -7.33
CA PRO A 183 3.73 3.83 -6.50
C PRO A 183 2.29 3.39 -6.71
N LEU A 184 1.56 3.25 -5.62
CA LEU A 184 0.16 2.82 -5.62
C LEU A 184 -0.66 3.99 -5.16
N ILE A 185 -1.69 4.34 -5.93
CA ILE A 185 -2.59 5.42 -5.58
C ILE A 185 -3.89 4.80 -5.08
N ALA A 186 -4.18 5.02 -3.80
CA ALA A 186 -5.47 4.69 -3.22
C ALA A 186 -6.44 5.83 -3.56
N TYR A 187 -7.38 5.55 -4.46
CA TYR A 187 -8.32 6.50 -5.03
C TYR A 187 -9.73 5.98 -4.85
N ASN A 188 -10.54 6.70 -4.09
CA ASN A 188 -11.89 6.28 -3.78
C ASN A 188 -12.92 7.19 -4.44
N ILE A 189 -14.01 6.64 -4.97
CA ILE A 189 -15.05 7.39 -5.67
C ILE A 189 -16.39 7.20 -4.96
N ASN A 190 -16.96 8.30 -4.47
CA ASN A 190 -18.19 8.34 -3.70
C ASN A 190 -19.42 8.33 -4.61
N LEU A 191 -20.39 7.48 -4.31
CA LEU A 191 -21.63 7.32 -5.05
C LEU A 191 -22.81 7.89 -4.25
N SER A 192 -23.79 8.50 -4.94
CA SER A 192 -25.05 9.02 -4.35
C SER A 192 -26.04 7.95 -3.87
N THR A 193 -25.57 6.77 -3.48
CA THR A 193 -26.41 5.65 -3.04
C THR A 193 -25.80 4.99 -1.81
N ASN A 194 -26.65 4.47 -0.92
CA ASN A 194 -26.26 3.59 0.18
C ASN A 194 -26.29 2.10 -0.20
N ASN A 195 -26.65 1.76 -1.45
CA ASN A 195 -26.72 0.38 -1.89
C ASN A 195 -25.33 -0.18 -2.24
N LEU A 196 -24.74 -0.94 -1.31
CA LEU A 196 -23.43 -1.55 -1.46
C LEU A 196 -23.31 -2.49 -2.66
N GLU A 197 -24.42 -3.11 -3.09
CA GLU A 197 -24.43 -4.00 -4.25
C GLU A 197 -24.09 -3.22 -5.54
N ILE A 198 -24.57 -1.98 -5.67
CA ILE A 198 -24.26 -1.12 -6.82
C ILE A 198 -22.76 -0.81 -6.85
N ALA A 199 -22.19 -0.34 -5.74
CA ALA A 199 -20.75 -0.07 -5.64
C ALA A 199 -19.91 -1.32 -5.91
N THR A 200 -20.33 -2.48 -5.40
CA THR A 200 -19.66 -3.77 -5.60
C THR A 200 -19.69 -4.21 -7.06
N ASN A 201 -20.81 -4.02 -7.76
CA ASN A 201 -20.94 -4.37 -9.17
C ASN A 201 -20.10 -3.43 -10.05
N ILE A 202 -20.09 -2.13 -9.77
CA ILE A 202 -19.19 -1.18 -10.45
C ILE A 202 -17.73 -1.59 -10.23
N ALA A 203 -17.33 -1.87 -8.97
CA ALA A 203 -15.98 -2.30 -8.64
C ALA A 203 -15.55 -3.57 -9.40
N LYS A 204 -16.46 -4.55 -9.54
CA LYS A 204 -16.21 -5.76 -10.35
C LYS A 204 -16.00 -5.41 -11.82
N ASN A 205 -16.76 -4.48 -12.38
CA ASN A 205 -16.64 -4.14 -13.81
C ASN A 205 -15.36 -3.36 -14.12
N ILE A 206 -14.87 -2.54 -13.19
CA ILE A 206 -13.68 -1.72 -13.45
C ILE A 206 -12.35 -2.41 -13.14
N ARG A 207 -12.33 -3.44 -12.27
CA ARG A 207 -11.08 -4.06 -11.81
C ARG A 207 -10.54 -5.11 -12.78
N HIS A 208 -9.21 -5.20 -12.86
CA HIS A 208 -8.51 -6.10 -13.77
C HIS A 208 -8.91 -7.57 -13.61
N SER A 209 -9.11 -8.05 -12.37
CA SER A 209 -9.42 -9.46 -12.10
C SER A 209 -10.72 -9.95 -12.75
N ASN A 210 -11.54 -9.03 -13.26
CA ASN A 210 -12.82 -9.30 -13.91
C ASN A 210 -12.85 -8.82 -15.37
N GLY A 211 -11.68 -8.53 -15.96
CA GLY A 211 -11.55 -8.05 -17.33
C GLY A 211 -11.70 -6.54 -17.50
N GLY A 212 -11.74 -5.77 -16.41
CA GLY A 212 -11.75 -4.32 -16.43
C GLY A 212 -10.37 -3.72 -16.74
N LEU A 213 -10.10 -2.54 -16.19
CA LEU A 213 -8.86 -1.82 -16.42
C LEU A 213 -7.66 -2.58 -15.84
N HIS A 214 -6.61 -2.76 -16.64
CA HIS A 214 -5.33 -3.25 -16.14
C HIS A 214 -4.78 -2.32 -15.05
N TYR A 215 -4.03 -2.88 -14.10
CA TYR A 215 -3.44 -2.13 -12.98
C TYR A 215 -4.45 -1.47 -12.04
N VAL A 216 -5.72 -1.91 -12.07
CA VAL A 216 -6.79 -1.45 -11.19
C VAL A 216 -7.30 -2.61 -10.34
N LYS A 217 -7.23 -2.46 -9.03
CA LYS A 217 -7.94 -3.31 -8.06
C LYS A 217 -9.06 -2.47 -7.45
N ALA A 218 -10.27 -3.01 -7.33
CA ALA A 218 -11.39 -2.28 -6.75
C ALA A 218 -12.32 -3.16 -5.92
N MET A 219 -12.98 -2.54 -4.95
CA MET A 219 -14.06 -3.11 -4.15
C MET A 219 -15.12 -2.05 -3.79
N GLY A 220 -16.35 -2.50 -3.54
CA GLY A 220 -17.39 -1.65 -2.97
C GLY A 220 -17.23 -1.56 -1.45
N VAL A 221 -17.39 -0.37 -0.90
CA VAL A 221 -17.29 -0.08 0.53
C VAL A 221 -18.48 0.80 0.93
N GLU A 222 -19.01 0.59 2.13
CA GLU A 222 -20.06 1.43 2.70
C GLU A 222 -19.43 2.48 3.63
N LEU A 223 -19.90 3.73 3.53
CA LEU A 223 -19.55 4.81 4.44
C LEU A 223 -20.76 5.12 5.32
N THR A 224 -20.93 4.33 6.38
CA THR A 224 -22.14 4.32 7.23
C THR A 224 -22.47 5.71 7.79
N GLU A 225 -21.48 6.47 8.26
CA GLU A 225 -21.69 7.81 8.82
C GLU A 225 -22.25 8.81 7.82
N ARG A 226 -21.92 8.64 6.53
CA ARG A 226 -22.35 9.52 5.45
C ARG A 226 -23.60 9.02 4.74
N GLY A 227 -24.06 7.80 5.05
CA GLY A 227 -25.18 7.16 4.36
C GLY A 227 -24.95 6.98 2.85
N ILE A 228 -23.70 6.77 2.43
CA ILE A 228 -23.33 6.58 1.02
C ILE A 228 -22.43 5.35 0.85
N THR A 229 -22.17 4.99 -0.38
CA THR A 229 -21.24 3.93 -0.77
C THR A 229 -20.12 4.51 -1.61
N GLN A 230 -19.04 3.74 -1.69
CA GLN A 230 -17.81 4.15 -2.32
C GLN A 230 -17.25 3.00 -3.14
N VAL A 231 -16.72 3.32 -4.32
CA VAL A 231 -15.85 2.39 -5.06
C VAL A 231 -14.43 2.69 -4.60
N SER A 232 -13.86 1.83 -3.76
CA SER A 232 -12.47 1.94 -3.33
C SER A 232 -11.56 1.32 -4.37
N ILE A 233 -10.57 2.09 -4.84
CA ILE A 233 -9.70 1.70 -5.96
C ILE A 233 -8.24 1.81 -5.53
N ASN A 234 -7.47 0.79 -5.83
CA ASN A 234 -6.02 0.81 -5.79
C ASN A 234 -5.48 0.79 -7.22
N MET A 235 -4.92 1.91 -7.65
CA MET A 235 -4.18 2.05 -8.91
C MET A 235 -2.77 1.51 -8.68
N THR A 236 -2.48 0.29 -9.14
CA THR A 236 -1.20 -0.38 -8.88
C THR A 236 -0.06 0.09 -9.78
N ASP A 237 -0.39 0.73 -10.90
CA ASP A 237 0.57 1.39 -11.80
C ASP A 237 -0.15 2.51 -12.57
N TYR A 238 -0.03 3.74 -12.06
CA TYR A 238 -0.71 4.91 -12.62
C TYR A 238 -0.12 5.36 -13.97
N SER A 239 1.16 5.03 -14.22
CA SER A 239 1.85 5.36 -15.48
C SER A 239 1.30 4.56 -16.66
N ARG A 240 0.70 3.40 -16.38
CA ARG A 240 0.09 2.52 -17.38
C ARG A 240 -1.42 2.71 -17.48
N THR A 241 -2.08 3.09 -16.39
CA THR A 241 -3.51 3.40 -16.38
C THR A 241 -3.75 4.63 -15.52
N ALA A 242 -4.06 5.75 -16.20
CA ALA A 242 -4.27 7.03 -15.56
C ALA A 242 -5.54 7.06 -14.69
N LEU A 243 -5.51 7.90 -13.64
CA LEU A 243 -6.60 8.08 -12.69
C LEU A 243 -7.93 8.45 -13.35
N TYR A 244 -7.89 9.40 -14.31
CA TYR A 244 -9.09 9.86 -15.01
C TYR A 244 -9.85 8.71 -15.69
N ARG A 245 -9.16 7.67 -16.17
CA ARG A 245 -9.80 6.52 -16.83
C ARG A 245 -10.63 5.70 -15.85
N ALA A 246 -10.08 5.43 -14.66
CA ALA A 246 -10.81 4.75 -13.60
C ALA A 246 -12.02 5.57 -13.14
N PHE A 247 -11.86 6.90 -13.06
CA PHE A 247 -12.95 7.82 -12.72
C PHE A 247 -14.08 7.84 -13.76
N GLU A 248 -13.74 8.03 -15.03
CA GLU A 248 -14.72 8.07 -16.12
C GLU A 248 -15.43 6.72 -16.30
N LEU A 249 -14.71 5.60 -16.20
CA LEU A 249 -15.35 4.29 -16.29
C LEU A 249 -16.31 4.05 -15.12
N THR A 250 -15.92 4.42 -13.91
CA THR A 250 -16.81 4.39 -12.73
C THR A 250 -18.04 5.26 -12.95
N ARG A 251 -17.88 6.45 -13.55
CA ARG A 251 -18.99 7.35 -13.88
C ARG A 251 -19.94 6.73 -14.89
N ILE A 252 -19.42 6.10 -15.94
CA ILE A 252 -20.22 5.41 -16.97
C ILE A 252 -21.01 4.27 -16.33
N GLU A 253 -20.37 3.45 -15.51
CA GLU A 253 -21.01 2.32 -14.84
C GLU A 253 -22.07 2.78 -13.83
N ALA A 254 -21.81 3.83 -13.04
CA ALA A 254 -22.78 4.39 -12.09
C ALA A 254 -24.05 4.90 -12.78
N ARG A 255 -23.91 5.54 -13.96
CA ARG A 255 -25.06 6.03 -14.75
C ARG A 255 -26.04 4.93 -15.14
N ARG A 256 -25.58 3.69 -15.34
CA ARG A 256 -26.43 2.54 -15.66
C ARG A 256 -27.41 2.18 -14.55
N TYR A 257 -27.11 2.60 -13.32
CA TYR A 257 -27.94 2.40 -12.14
C TYR A 257 -28.74 3.66 -11.74
N GLY A 258 -28.68 4.74 -12.54
CA GLY A 258 -29.27 6.03 -12.15
C GLY A 258 -28.55 6.71 -10.97
N VAL A 259 -27.33 6.28 -10.68
CA VAL A 259 -26.50 6.81 -9.58
C VAL A 259 -25.49 7.80 -10.13
N SER A 260 -25.26 8.89 -9.39
CA SER A 260 -24.24 9.89 -9.69
C SER A 260 -23.05 9.78 -8.74
N ILE A 261 -21.88 10.22 -9.20
CA ILE A 261 -20.69 10.41 -8.36
C ILE A 261 -20.87 11.72 -7.60
N VAL A 262 -20.68 11.69 -6.28
CA VAL A 262 -20.82 12.86 -5.39
C VAL A 262 -19.49 13.41 -4.89
N GLY A 263 -18.39 12.74 -5.24
CA GLY A 263 -17.03 13.17 -4.94
C GLY A 263 -16.03 12.04 -5.11
N SER A 264 -14.77 12.33 -4.89
CA SER A 264 -13.70 11.33 -4.81
C SER A 264 -12.62 11.80 -3.84
N GLU A 265 -11.85 10.85 -3.35
CA GLU A 265 -10.87 11.03 -2.28
C GLU A 265 -9.58 10.30 -2.65
N ILE A 266 -8.45 10.95 -2.43
CA ILE A 266 -7.14 10.30 -2.45
C ILE A 266 -6.77 9.99 -1.01
N ILE A 267 -6.40 8.75 -0.75
CA ILE A 267 -5.98 8.32 0.59
C ILE A 267 -4.45 8.33 0.64
N GLY A 268 -3.89 9.18 1.50
CA GLY A 268 -2.45 9.39 1.63
C GLY A 268 -1.87 10.29 0.54
N LEU A 269 -0.64 9.99 0.11
CA LEU A 269 0.07 10.79 -0.89
C LEU A 269 -0.16 10.27 -2.31
N VAL A 270 -0.05 11.17 -3.29
CA VAL A 270 -0.19 10.88 -4.71
C VAL A 270 0.99 11.47 -5.50
N PRO A 271 1.54 10.74 -6.48
CA PRO A 271 2.49 11.30 -7.41
C PRO A 271 1.89 12.47 -8.20
N MET A 272 2.59 13.60 -8.25
CA MET A 272 2.13 14.82 -8.95
C MET A 272 1.78 14.53 -10.42
N GLU A 273 2.58 13.70 -11.09
CA GLU A 273 2.35 13.27 -12.47
C GLU A 273 0.95 12.70 -12.70
N ALA A 274 0.43 11.90 -11.76
CA ALA A 274 -0.90 11.30 -11.88
C ALA A 274 -2.04 12.34 -11.89
N LEU A 275 -1.88 13.43 -11.14
CA LEU A 275 -2.82 14.55 -11.12
C LEU A 275 -2.69 15.41 -12.37
N VAL A 276 -1.45 15.68 -12.79
CA VAL A 276 -1.16 16.47 -13.99
C VAL A 276 -1.68 15.77 -15.25
N ASP A 277 -1.50 14.46 -15.38
CA ASP A 277 -2.06 13.66 -16.49
C ASP A 277 -3.59 13.76 -16.56
N THR A 278 -4.24 13.76 -15.39
CA THR A 278 -5.69 13.93 -15.29
C THR A 278 -6.11 15.34 -15.71
N ALA A 279 -5.39 16.37 -15.27
CA ALA A 279 -5.66 17.76 -15.66
C ALA A 279 -5.44 17.98 -17.17
N ALA A 280 -4.34 17.47 -17.72
CA ALA A 280 -4.02 17.56 -19.14
C ALA A 280 -5.10 16.91 -20.00
N TYR A 281 -5.63 15.75 -19.58
CA TYR A 281 -6.73 15.08 -20.27
C TYR A 281 -8.01 15.93 -20.30
N TYR A 282 -8.46 16.44 -19.15
CA TYR A 282 -9.71 17.20 -19.07
C TYR A 282 -9.63 18.59 -19.71
N LEU A 283 -8.45 19.22 -19.69
CA LEU A 283 -8.22 20.52 -20.32
C LEU A 283 -7.96 20.39 -21.84
N GLY A 284 -7.67 19.19 -22.33
CA GLY A 284 -7.33 18.97 -23.74
C GLY A 284 -6.02 19.64 -24.14
N LEU A 285 -5.01 19.61 -23.28
CA LEU A 285 -3.74 20.29 -23.53
C LEU A 285 -2.98 19.63 -24.69
N GLU A 286 -2.58 20.44 -25.67
CA GLU A 286 -1.77 20.00 -26.81
C GLU A 286 -0.28 20.26 -26.57
N ASN A 287 0.58 19.31 -26.94
CA ASN A 287 2.04 19.40 -26.78
C ASN A 287 2.49 19.70 -25.33
N PHE A 288 1.68 19.30 -24.34
CA PHE A 288 1.99 19.45 -22.93
C PHE A 288 2.89 18.31 -22.44
N SER A 289 3.80 18.63 -21.51
CA SER A 289 4.67 17.65 -20.86
C SER A 289 5.03 18.07 -19.44
N MET A 290 5.50 17.12 -18.63
CA MET A 290 5.92 17.39 -17.24
C MET A 290 7.05 18.44 -17.13
N GLN A 291 7.84 18.65 -18.19
CA GLN A 291 8.86 19.71 -18.25
C GLN A 291 8.27 21.12 -18.29
N GLN A 292 6.97 21.28 -18.53
CA GLN A 292 6.29 22.58 -18.46
C GLN A 292 5.71 22.87 -17.07
N VAL A 293 5.72 21.90 -16.15
CA VAL A 293 5.28 22.09 -14.77
C VAL A 293 6.40 22.77 -13.99
N LEU A 294 6.14 23.94 -13.42
CA LEU A 294 7.16 24.76 -12.73
C LEU A 294 7.88 23.97 -11.61
N GLU A 295 7.12 23.22 -10.81
CA GLU A 295 7.61 22.47 -9.66
C GLU A 295 8.59 21.36 -10.04
N THR A 296 8.56 20.83 -11.27
CA THR A 296 9.53 19.80 -11.69
C THR A 296 10.95 20.37 -11.74
N HIS A 297 11.10 21.63 -12.16
CA HIS A 297 12.38 22.35 -12.15
C HIS A 297 12.89 22.72 -10.75
N LEU A 298 12.00 22.78 -9.76
CA LEU A 298 12.37 23.02 -8.36
C LEU A 298 12.86 21.75 -7.65
N MET A 299 12.55 20.58 -8.20
CA MET A 299 12.88 19.28 -7.62
C MET A 299 14.19 18.68 -8.15
N GLU A 300 14.80 19.29 -9.16
CA GLU A 300 16.09 18.87 -9.74
C GLU A 300 17.24 18.99 -8.73
#